data_AF-A0A430KZW7-F1
#
_entry.id   AF-A0A430KZW7-F1
#
_cell.length_a   1.000
_cell.length_b   1.000
_cell.length_c   1.000
_cell.angle_alpha   90.00
_cell.angle_beta   90.00
_cell.angle_gamma   90.00
#
_symmetry.space_group_name_H-M   'P 1'
#
loop_
_entity.id
_entity.type
_entity.pdbx_description
1 polymer ?
#
loop_
_entity_poly.entity_id
_entity_poly.type
_entity_poly.pdbx_seq_one_letter_code
_entity_poly.pdbx_strand_id
1 'polypeptide(L)'
;MEPGEHRILRLCSDIGPSEGPDGQVPDDQPQIGFPVLPAAHDPWRFVLLRAWLDRCTKNHGCHDRGRGKLPTRLLDIGGQGAPSILRLVLGQTTSDGKYVALSHCWGKTEPGKVPSYCTTKKNIGDREKEFPISDLPATFRDAIEVTRQLGLRYLWIDSLCIIQGDKGDWGQEAKRMEDVYRSAYCTLAATSAIDSNSGFLERTINSEYICVQDDSGRRVYVCTNPADFDTDVEGAQLNARAWVMQERFLSSRTIHFGAHQMYWECGKGVCYEDLTLLTSSRGNKRFKLDPQFPLLLQRSGIGPTIHFLQSLLEDYSNRGLSIPTDRAVALAGLEARIATALQCRSYGYGAFDFCLHRNLLWQRTDPQKERIQYETGKEVPSWSWMAYEGGIRFIGFEELPYDQLDKFNPLIFYQRDQEKVALLTK
;
A
#
# COMPACT_ATOMS: atom_id res chain seq x y z
N MET A 1 -17.11 35.44 6.61
CA MET A 1 -16.86 34.51 7.74
C MET A 1 -16.17 33.32 7.13
N GLU A 2 -14.87 33.19 7.38
CA GLU A 2 -14.15 31.96 7.04
C GLU A 2 -14.82 30.78 7.77
N PRO A 3 -14.91 29.60 7.14
CA PRO A 3 -15.42 28.42 7.83
C PRO A 3 -14.47 28.14 8.99
N GLY A 4 -14.96 28.25 10.22
CA GLY A 4 -14.15 28.06 11.42
C GLY A 4 -13.54 26.66 11.41
N GLU A 5 -12.22 26.58 11.59
CA GLU A 5 -11.52 25.31 11.82
C GLU A 5 -12.10 24.65 13.08
N HIS A 6 -12.97 23.66 12.88
CA HIS A 6 -13.47 22.84 13.97
C HIS A 6 -12.32 21.95 14.46
N ARG A 7 -11.84 22.18 15.69
CA ARG A 7 -10.88 21.28 16.35
C ARG A 7 -11.59 20.02 16.85
N ILE A 8 -11.16 18.86 16.38
CA ILE A 8 -11.65 17.57 16.88
C ILE A 8 -10.97 17.29 18.23
N LEU A 9 -11.79 17.10 19.27
CA LEU A 9 -11.33 16.78 20.62
C LEU A 9 -11.58 15.30 20.93
N ARG A 10 -10.64 14.67 21.62
CA ARG A 10 -10.73 13.27 22.06
C ARG A 10 -10.59 13.15 23.57
N LEU A 11 -11.33 12.21 24.16
CA LEU A 11 -11.16 11.80 25.55
C LEU A 11 -10.08 10.71 25.66
N CYS A 12 -9.09 10.96 26.51
CA CYS A 12 -7.98 10.08 26.79
C CYS A 12 -7.87 9.80 28.30
N SER A 13 -7.17 8.73 28.66
CA SER A 13 -6.96 8.31 30.05
C SER A 13 -5.51 7.83 30.21
N ASP A 14 -4.95 8.02 31.40
CA ASP A 14 -3.68 7.41 31.83
C ASP A 14 -3.86 5.96 32.31
N ILE A 15 -5.10 5.58 32.64
CA ILE A 15 -5.50 4.21 32.98
C ILE A 15 -6.03 3.56 31.70
N GLY A 16 -5.44 2.44 31.29
CA GLY A 16 -5.91 1.67 30.12
C GLY A 16 -7.39 1.26 30.25
N PRO A 17 -8.08 0.98 29.14
CA PRO A 17 -9.48 0.58 29.18
C PRO A 17 -9.65 -0.63 30.12
N SER A 18 -10.56 -0.54 31.09
CA SER A 18 -10.93 -1.68 31.91
C SER A 18 -11.55 -2.75 31.00
N GLU A 19 -10.81 -3.82 30.72
CA GLU A 19 -11.27 -4.91 29.86
C GLU A 19 -12.49 -5.60 30.48
N GLY A 20 -13.62 -5.57 29.76
CA GLY A 20 -14.63 -6.63 29.88
C GLY A 20 -14.12 -7.91 29.21
N PRO A 21 -14.62 -9.09 29.60
CA PRO A 21 -14.02 -10.40 29.27
C PRO A 21 -13.90 -10.75 27.78
N ASP A 22 -14.54 -10.01 26.87
CA ASP A 22 -14.59 -10.33 25.43
C ASP A 22 -13.87 -9.33 24.50
N GLY A 23 -13.18 -8.30 25.02
CA GLY A 23 -12.31 -7.43 24.23
C GLY A 23 -12.99 -6.64 23.08
N GLN A 24 -14.32 -6.66 23.01
CA GLN A 24 -15.12 -5.79 22.15
C GLN A 24 -15.61 -4.62 23.01
N VAL A 25 -15.08 -3.43 22.75
CA VAL A 25 -15.72 -2.19 23.21
C VAL A 25 -17.00 -2.05 22.39
N PRO A 26 -18.19 -2.05 23.00
CA PRO A 26 -19.43 -1.92 22.24
C PRO A 26 -19.46 -0.55 21.54
N ASP A 27 -20.10 -0.48 20.35
CA ASP A 27 -20.12 0.70 19.45
C ASP A 27 -20.63 2.00 20.13
N ASP A 28 -21.28 1.86 21.29
CA ASP A 28 -21.87 2.94 22.09
C ASP A 28 -20.95 3.48 23.21
N GLN A 29 -19.77 2.89 23.43
CA GLN A 29 -18.78 3.38 24.39
C GLN A 29 -17.68 4.24 23.74
N PRO A 30 -17.26 5.36 24.38
CA PRO A 30 -16.21 6.21 23.84
C PRO A 30 -14.86 5.47 23.83
N GLN A 31 -14.16 5.51 22.69
CA GLN A 31 -12.81 4.96 22.58
C GLN A 31 -11.80 5.83 23.35
N ILE A 32 -11.37 5.35 24.50
CA ILE A 32 -10.37 6.01 25.35
C ILE A 32 -8.96 5.71 24.82
N GLY A 33 -8.22 6.77 24.47
CA GLY A 33 -6.83 6.66 23.99
C GLY A 33 -5.79 7.15 24.99
N PHE A 34 -4.54 7.21 24.52
CA PHE A 34 -3.46 7.83 25.28
C PHE A 34 -3.37 9.33 25.00
N PRO A 35 -3.13 10.17 26.02
CA PRO A 35 -3.00 11.61 25.83
C PRO A 35 -1.68 12.04 25.21
N VAL A 36 -0.63 11.23 25.41
CA VAL A 36 0.73 11.50 24.91
C VAL A 36 1.21 10.23 24.23
N LEU A 37 1.62 10.36 22.97
CA LEU A 37 2.22 9.27 22.22
C LEU A 37 3.66 9.02 22.69
N PRO A 38 4.15 7.77 22.66
CA PRO A 38 5.56 7.47 22.95
C PRO A 38 6.52 8.28 22.08
N ALA A 39 7.72 8.61 22.59
CA ALA A 39 8.73 9.28 21.78
C ALA A 39 9.19 8.38 20.61
N ALA A 40 9.82 8.98 19.59
CA ALA A 40 10.21 8.28 18.35
C ALA A 40 11.04 7.00 18.59
N HIS A 41 11.97 7.05 19.55
CA HIS A 41 12.86 5.94 19.93
C HIS A 41 12.49 5.27 21.24
N ASP A 42 11.29 5.53 21.76
CA ASP A 42 10.82 4.88 22.98
C ASP A 42 10.62 3.38 22.73
N PRO A 43 11.22 2.47 23.54
CA PRO A 43 10.99 1.03 23.42
C PRO A 43 9.51 0.63 23.38
N TRP A 44 8.63 1.38 24.04
CA TRP A 44 7.18 1.14 24.03
C TRP A 44 6.57 1.22 22.63
N ARG A 45 7.12 2.05 21.75
CA ARG A 45 6.68 2.16 20.35
C ARG A 45 6.79 0.81 19.64
N PHE A 46 7.91 0.13 19.82
CA PHE A 46 8.15 -1.18 19.21
C PHE A 46 7.37 -2.31 19.92
N VAL A 47 7.10 -2.18 21.22
CA VAL A 47 6.17 -3.08 21.93
C VAL A 47 4.79 -3.02 21.29
N LEU A 48 4.28 -1.83 21.00
CA LEU A 48 2.99 -1.64 20.35
C LEU A 48 2.95 -2.26 18.95
N LEU A 49 3.98 -2.05 18.13
CA LEU A 49 4.05 -2.68 16.80
C LEU A 49 3.97 -4.21 16.87
N ARG A 50 4.70 -4.82 17.82
CA ARG A 50 4.62 -6.26 18.06
C ARG A 50 3.24 -6.69 18.54
N ALA A 51 2.62 -5.92 19.44
CA ALA A 51 1.28 -6.20 19.93
C ALA A 51 0.22 -6.16 18.80
N TRP A 52 0.32 -5.23 17.86
CA TRP A 52 -0.57 -5.19 16.68
C TRP A 52 -0.40 -6.42 15.78
N LEU A 53 0.84 -6.82 15.51
CA LEU A 53 1.14 -8.03 14.74
C LEU A 53 0.59 -9.27 15.43
N ASP A 54 0.85 -9.42 16.73
CA ASP A 54 0.37 -10.54 17.54
C ASP A 54 -1.16 -10.61 17.58
N ARG A 55 -1.83 -9.48 17.83
CA ARG A 55 -3.30 -9.39 17.81
C ARG A 55 -3.85 -9.84 16.46
N CYS A 56 -3.27 -9.36 15.37
CA CYS A 56 -3.72 -9.72 14.03
C CYS A 56 -3.49 -11.22 13.72
N THR A 57 -2.33 -11.76 14.11
CA THR A 57 -2.01 -13.18 13.93
C THR A 57 -2.94 -14.09 14.74
N LYS A 58 -3.21 -13.75 16.00
CA LYS A 58 -4.03 -14.58 16.91
C LYS A 58 -5.52 -14.48 16.61
N ASN A 59 -6.01 -13.29 16.25
CA ASN A 59 -7.45 -13.02 16.25
C ASN A 59 -8.06 -12.81 14.85
N HIS A 60 -7.27 -12.46 13.83
CA HIS A 60 -7.84 -12.01 12.54
C HIS A 60 -7.61 -12.98 11.38
N GLY A 61 -6.65 -13.90 11.47
CA GLY A 61 -6.29 -14.80 10.37
C GLY A 61 -5.77 -14.07 9.11
N CYS A 62 -5.40 -12.78 9.20
CA CYS A 62 -4.99 -12.01 8.01
C CYS A 62 -3.69 -12.56 7.38
N HIS A 63 -2.85 -13.22 8.18
CA HIS A 63 -1.55 -13.76 7.79
C HIS A 63 -1.58 -15.25 7.33
N ASP A 64 -2.67 -15.98 7.56
CA ASP A 64 -2.69 -17.44 7.44
C ASP A 64 -2.94 -17.91 5.99
N ARG A 65 -1.90 -17.84 5.13
CA ARG A 65 -2.05 -17.92 3.66
C ARG A 65 -1.21 -18.97 2.94
N GLY A 66 -0.54 -19.86 3.68
CA GLY A 66 0.45 -20.77 3.10
C GLY A 66 1.73 -20.04 2.67
N ARG A 67 2.79 -20.79 2.35
CA ARG A 67 4.05 -20.21 1.88
C ARG A 67 3.87 -19.64 0.48
N GLY A 68 3.76 -18.32 0.38
CA GLY A 68 3.84 -17.60 -0.89
C GLY A 68 5.23 -17.74 -1.53
N LYS A 69 5.36 -17.30 -2.79
CA LYS A 69 6.67 -17.29 -3.46
C LYS A 69 7.55 -16.22 -2.82
N LEU A 70 8.73 -16.63 -2.37
CA LEU A 70 9.71 -15.69 -1.84
C LEU A 70 10.26 -14.80 -2.97
N PRO A 71 10.65 -13.54 -2.68
CA PRO A 71 11.34 -12.68 -3.64
C PRO A 71 12.62 -13.34 -4.16
N THR A 72 13.13 -12.91 -5.31
CA THR A 72 14.42 -13.41 -5.82
C THR A 72 15.54 -13.18 -4.83
N ARG A 73 15.58 -11.98 -4.26
CA ARG A 73 16.61 -11.52 -3.34
C ARG A 73 15.98 -10.85 -2.13
N LEU A 74 16.62 -11.03 -0.98
CA LEU A 74 16.27 -10.42 0.29
C LEU A 74 17.54 -9.85 0.92
N LEU A 75 17.38 -8.76 1.67
CA LEU A 75 18.43 -8.22 2.51
C LEU A 75 18.44 -8.98 3.84
N ASP A 76 19.51 -9.72 4.12
CA ASP A 76 19.79 -10.26 5.44
C ASP A 76 20.38 -9.15 6.31
N ILE A 77 19.58 -8.71 7.28
CA ILE A 77 19.93 -7.63 8.22
C ILE A 77 20.38 -8.18 9.58
N GLY A 78 20.47 -9.51 9.74
CA GLY A 78 20.74 -10.15 11.02
C GLY A 78 19.61 -9.99 12.04
N GLY A 79 19.83 -10.52 13.25
CA GLY A 79 18.90 -10.36 14.37
C GLY A 79 19.16 -9.10 15.21
N GLN A 80 18.45 -8.98 16.33
CA GLN A 80 18.69 -7.93 17.31
C GLN A 80 20.12 -8.03 17.86
N GLY A 81 20.86 -6.92 17.85
CA GLY A 81 22.27 -6.88 18.26
C GLY A 81 23.28 -7.39 17.22
N ALA A 82 22.84 -7.72 15.99
CA ALA A 82 23.76 -8.10 14.92
C ALA A 82 24.69 -6.93 14.52
N PRO A 83 25.89 -7.21 13.98
CA PRO A 83 26.79 -6.17 13.52
C PRO A 83 26.15 -5.29 12.45
N SER A 84 26.71 -4.09 12.23
CA SER A 84 26.22 -3.13 11.22
C SER A 84 26.59 -3.52 9.78
N ILE A 85 26.60 -4.82 9.47
CA ILE A 85 26.90 -5.40 8.16
C ILE A 85 25.67 -6.11 7.62
N LEU A 86 25.48 -6.00 6.32
CA LEU A 86 24.34 -6.49 5.58
C LEU A 86 24.78 -7.39 4.44
N ARG A 87 23.90 -8.32 4.03
CA ARG A 87 24.15 -9.17 2.87
C ARG A 87 22.89 -9.31 2.02
N LEU A 88 23.04 -9.29 0.71
CA LEU A 88 21.98 -9.67 -0.20
C LEU A 88 22.02 -11.19 -0.40
N VAL A 89 20.91 -11.86 -0.11
CA VAL A 89 20.79 -13.33 -0.19
C VAL A 89 19.66 -13.72 -1.12
N LEU A 90 19.72 -14.94 -1.67
CA LEU A 90 18.61 -15.49 -2.45
C LEU A 90 17.43 -15.79 -1.52
N GLY A 91 16.21 -15.39 -1.90
CA GLY A 91 15.04 -15.60 -1.05
C GLY A 91 14.81 -17.08 -0.71
N GLN A 92 15.04 -17.96 -1.67
CA GLN A 92 14.91 -19.42 -1.50
C GLN A 92 15.88 -20.05 -0.48
N THR A 93 16.96 -19.36 -0.09
CA THR A 93 17.92 -19.87 0.90
C THR A 93 17.61 -19.40 2.32
N THR A 94 16.53 -18.65 2.52
CA THR A 94 16.11 -18.17 3.84
C THR A 94 15.45 -19.29 4.66
N SER A 95 15.63 -19.25 5.98
CA SER A 95 15.31 -20.38 6.88
C SER A 95 13.84 -20.46 7.27
N ASP A 96 13.17 -19.33 7.51
CA ASP A 96 11.76 -19.26 7.94
C ASP A 96 10.82 -18.65 6.88
N GLY A 97 11.38 -18.11 5.79
CA GLY A 97 10.64 -17.46 4.71
C GLY A 97 9.91 -16.18 5.13
N LYS A 98 10.18 -15.64 6.32
CA LYS A 98 9.53 -14.41 6.81
C LYS A 98 10.39 -13.21 6.52
N TYR A 99 9.80 -12.19 5.91
CA TYR A 99 10.48 -10.94 5.63
C TYR A 99 9.51 -9.77 5.72
N VAL A 100 10.07 -8.59 5.90
CA VAL A 100 9.36 -7.32 5.82
C VAL A 100 9.56 -6.72 4.44
N ALA A 101 8.55 -6.10 3.85
CA ALA A 101 8.71 -5.28 2.65
C ALA A 101 8.67 -3.78 3.01
N LEU A 102 9.45 -2.95 2.32
CA LEU A 102 9.44 -1.50 2.50
C LEU A 102 8.79 -0.80 1.30
N SER A 103 7.66 -0.13 1.56
CA SER A 103 7.07 0.85 0.63
C SER A 103 7.62 2.24 0.96
N HIS A 104 8.30 2.87 0.00
CA HIS A 104 8.93 4.18 0.20
C HIS A 104 9.01 5.01 -1.09
N CYS A 105 9.19 6.31 -0.94
CA CYS A 105 9.48 7.21 -2.04
C CYS A 105 10.99 7.24 -2.32
N TRP A 106 11.41 7.04 -3.56
CA TRP A 106 12.82 7.17 -3.94
C TRP A 106 13.31 8.63 -3.95
N GLY A 107 12.40 9.60 -3.95
CA GLY A 107 12.69 11.01 -4.18
C GLY A 107 12.86 11.38 -5.65
N LYS A 108 13.38 12.58 -5.91
CA LYS A 108 13.70 13.05 -7.26
C LYS A 108 15.05 12.49 -7.70
N THR A 109 15.05 11.54 -8.63
CA THR A 109 16.26 11.03 -9.27
C THR A 109 16.46 11.68 -10.64
N GLU A 110 17.70 12.03 -10.99
CA GLU A 110 18.03 12.49 -12.34
C GLU A 110 17.70 11.37 -13.37
N PRO A 111 17.04 11.69 -14.49
CA PRO A 111 16.74 10.69 -15.52
C PRO A 111 17.99 9.93 -15.97
N GLY A 112 17.93 8.59 -15.93
CA GLY A 112 19.03 7.71 -16.32
C GLY A 112 20.13 7.53 -15.27
N LYS A 113 20.07 8.22 -14.13
CA LYS A 113 21.04 8.05 -13.03
C LYS A 113 20.47 7.15 -11.95
N VAL A 114 21.13 6.02 -11.75
CA VAL A 114 20.84 5.11 -10.65
C VAL A 114 21.50 5.66 -9.37
N PRO A 115 20.75 5.84 -8.27
CA PRO A 115 21.33 6.23 -6.99
C PRO A 115 22.45 5.28 -6.52
N SER A 116 23.46 5.82 -5.84
CA SER A 116 24.63 5.05 -5.40
C SER A 116 24.31 3.89 -4.45
N TYR A 117 23.23 4.03 -3.68
CA TYR A 117 22.78 2.99 -2.77
C TYR A 117 22.15 1.79 -3.50
N CYS A 118 21.70 1.94 -4.75
CA CYS A 118 21.03 0.85 -5.46
C CYS A 118 21.97 -0.31 -5.76
N THR A 119 21.38 -1.50 -5.89
CA THR A 119 22.08 -2.67 -6.42
C THR A 119 22.14 -2.58 -7.94
N THR A 120 23.32 -2.80 -8.52
CA THR A 120 23.58 -2.79 -9.96
C THR A 120 24.43 -4.00 -10.32
N LYS A 121 24.56 -4.30 -11.62
CA LYS A 121 25.48 -5.36 -12.08
C LYS A 121 26.93 -5.16 -11.64
N LYS A 122 27.34 -3.94 -11.34
CA LYS A 122 28.71 -3.62 -10.93
C LYS A 122 28.99 -3.94 -9.46
N ASN A 123 27.99 -3.80 -8.58
CA ASN A 123 28.18 -3.93 -7.13
C ASN A 123 27.45 -5.15 -6.51
N ILE A 124 26.69 -5.92 -7.30
CA ILE A 124 25.95 -7.09 -6.80
C ILE A 124 26.84 -8.10 -6.05
N GLY A 125 28.04 -8.39 -6.57
CA GLY A 125 28.97 -9.32 -5.93
C GLY A 125 29.50 -8.82 -4.58
N ASP A 126 29.60 -7.51 -4.38
CA ASP A 126 29.95 -6.91 -3.10
C ASP A 126 28.76 -6.94 -2.14
N ARG A 127 27.56 -6.64 -2.65
CA ARG A 127 26.29 -6.70 -1.89
C ARG A 127 25.98 -8.11 -1.38
N GLU A 128 26.32 -9.14 -2.15
CA GLU A 128 26.15 -10.56 -1.78
C GLU A 128 27.15 -11.04 -0.73
N LYS A 129 28.32 -10.37 -0.62
CA LYS A 129 29.32 -10.66 0.41
C LYS A 129 28.93 -9.97 1.71
N GLU A 130 29.32 -8.71 1.88
CA GLU A 130 29.01 -7.87 3.05
C GLU A 130 29.15 -6.40 2.66
N PHE A 131 28.25 -5.57 3.17
CA PHE A 131 28.35 -4.11 3.06
C PHE A 131 27.76 -3.42 4.29
N PRO A 132 28.24 -2.22 4.65
CA PRO A 132 27.84 -1.59 5.90
C PRO A 132 26.48 -0.88 5.80
N ILE A 133 25.75 -0.83 6.92
CA ILE A 133 24.48 -0.08 7.04
C ILE A 133 24.69 1.43 6.80
N SER A 134 25.88 1.96 7.12
CA SER A 134 26.21 3.38 6.96
C SER A 134 26.13 3.86 5.51
N ASP A 135 26.28 2.97 4.54
CA ASP A 135 26.21 3.29 3.11
C ASP A 135 24.76 3.49 2.63
N LEU A 136 23.78 3.19 3.49
CA LEU A 136 22.38 3.27 3.15
C LEU A 136 21.74 4.60 3.59
N PRO A 137 20.77 5.11 2.82
CA PRO A 137 19.94 6.27 3.18
C PRO A 137 19.19 6.11 4.51
N ALA A 138 18.81 7.22 5.13
CA ALA A 138 18.17 7.22 6.46
C ALA A 138 16.88 6.39 6.51
N THR A 139 16.00 6.49 5.50
CA THR A 139 14.76 5.69 5.40
C THR A 139 15.06 4.20 5.43
N PHE A 140 16.18 3.75 4.87
CA PHE A 140 16.52 2.32 4.84
C PHE A 140 17.08 1.88 6.19
N ARG A 141 17.86 2.74 6.85
CA ARG A 141 18.35 2.49 8.21
C ARG A 141 17.21 2.37 9.21
N ASP A 142 16.21 3.25 9.11
CA ASP A 142 14.98 3.20 9.90
C ASP A 142 14.22 1.89 9.67
N ALA A 143 14.06 1.48 8.40
CA ALA A 143 13.41 0.21 8.07
C ALA A 143 14.16 -1.01 8.62
N ILE A 144 15.50 -0.99 8.59
CA ILE A 144 16.34 -2.03 9.19
C ILE A 144 16.14 -2.09 10.71
N GLU A 145 16.15 -0.94 11.38
CA GLU A 145 15.93 -0.87 12.83
C GLU A 145 14.55 -1.42 13.22
N VAL A 146 13.48 -0.93 12.57
CA VAL A 146 12.13 -1.43 12.83
C VAL A 146 12.05 -2.93 12.59
N THR A 147 12.61 -3.44 11.48
CA THR A 147 12.57 -4.87 11.16
C THR A 147 13.26 -5.71 12.23
N ARG A 148 14.41 -5.27 12.76
CA ARG A 148 15.10 -5.91 13.89
C ARG A 148 14.26 -5.86 15.17
N GLN A 149 13.63 -4.71 15.46
CA GLN A 149 12.75 -4.54 16.62
C GLN A 149 11.49 -5.41 16.56
N LEU A 150 11.03 -5.75 15.36
CA LEU A 150 9.96 -6.72 15.14
C LEU A 150 10.42 -8.19 15.29
N GLY A 151 11.72 -8.42 15.52
CA GLY A 151 12.30 -9.76 15.63
C GLY A 151 12.46 -10.48 14.29
N LEU A 152 12.52 -9.74 13.19
CA LEU A 152 12.67 -10.29 11.83
C LEU A 152 14.06 -10.00 11.27
N ARG A 153 14.55 -10.93 10.44
CA ARG A 153 15.92 -10.94 9.90
C ARG A 153 16.02 -10.50 8.43
N TYR A 154 14.92 -10.60 7.68
CA TYR A 154 14.94 -10.35 6.25
C TYR A 154 14.07 -9.14 5.91
N LEU A 155 14.61 -8.28 5.05
CA LEU A 155 13.96 -7.08 4.57
C LEU A 155 14.03 -7.05 3.04
N TRP A 156 12.95 -6.61 2.40
CA TRP A 156 12.90 -6.38 0.97
C TRP A 156 12.75 -4.89 0.69
N ILE A 157 13.68 -4.33 -0.08
CA ILE A 157 13.65 -2.96 -0.57
C ILE A 157 13.93 -3.02 -2.07
N ASP A 158 13.02 -2.55 -2.91
CA ASP A 158 13.11 -2.64 -4.38
C ASP A 158 14.47 -2.16 -4.95
N SER A 159 14.98 -1.02 -4.48
CA SER A 159 16.25 -0.43 -4.92
C SER A 159 17.48 -1.29 -4.59
N LEU A 160 17.39 -2.15 -3.58
CA LEU A 160 18.47 -3.07 -3.17
C LEU A 160 18.25 -4.51 -3.66
N CYS A 161 16.99 -4.95 -3.69
CA CYS A 161 16.58 -6.31 -3.99
C CYS A 161 16.18 -6.51 -5.46
N ILE A 162 16.31 -5.48 -6.30
CA ILE A 162 16.21 -5.52 -7.76
C ILE A 162 17.51 -4.94 -8.34
N ILE A 163 18.09 -5.59 -9.34
CA ILE A 163 19.28 -5.09 -10.02
C ILE A 163 18.85 -3.96 -10.96
N GLN A 164 19.28 -2.74 -10.63
CA GLN A 164 18.92 -1.50 -11.31
C GLN A 164 19.86 -1.19 -12.48
N GLY A 165 19.40 -0.30 -13.36
CA GLY A 165 20.16 0.22 -14.50
C GLY A 165 20.10 -0.66 -15.74
N ASP A 166 20.97 -0.35 -16.71
CA ASP A 166 21.05 -1.10 -17.96
C ASP A 166 21.38 -2.58 -17.70
N LYS A 167 20.67 -3.47 -18.40
CA LYS A 167 20.73 -4.94 -18.20
C LYS A 167 20.43 -5.40 -16.77
N GLY A 168 19.72 -4.57 -16.00
CA GLY A 168 19.09 -4.95 -14.74
C GLY A 168 17.99 -5.99 -14.93
N ASP A 169 17.43 -6.47 -13.83
CA ASP A 169 16.35 -7.46 -13.83
C ASP A 169 14.97 -6.89 -13.47
N TRP A 170 14.83 -5.56 -13.53
CA TRP A 170 13.57 -4.85 -13.28
C TRP A 170 12.39 -5.44 -14.08
N GLY A 171 12.56 -5.75 -15.37
CA GLY A 171 11.46 -6.30 -16.18
C GLY A 171 10.97 -7.68 -15.73
N GLN A 172 11.77 -8.44 -14.99
CA GLN A 172 11.37 -9.71 -14.37
C GLN A 172 10.78 -9.48 -12.98
N GLU A 173 11.43 -8.65 -12.16
CA GLU A 173 11.00 -8.39 -10.79
C GLU A 173 9.72 -7.56 -10.71
N ALA A 174 9.49 -6.62 -11.64
CA ALA A 174 8.25 -5.84 -11.73
C ALA A 174 7.02 -6.73 -11.88
N LYS A 175 7.14 -7.85 -12.63
CA LYS A 175 6.07 -8.85 -12.78
C LYS A 175 5.81 -9.65 -11.51
N ARG A 176 6.74 -9.61 -10.56
CA ARG A 176 6.69 -10.35 -9.29
C ARG A 176 6.35 -9.47 -8.09
N MET A 177 6.16 -8.16 -8.29
CA MET A 177 5.77 -7.23 -7.23
C MET A 177 4.55 -7.71 -6.45
N GLU A 178 3.60 -8.37 -7.13
CA GLU A 178 2.47 -9.00 -6.43
C GLU A 178 2.93 -10.06 -5.43
N ASP A 179 3.75 -11.01 -5.88
CA ASP A 179 4.25 -12.11 -5.04
C ASP A 179 5.01 -11.56 -3.83
N VAL A 180 5.77 -10.47 -4.01
CA VAL A 180 6.52 -9.81 -2.93
C VAL A 180 5.57 -9.27 -1.87
N TYR A 181 4.78 -8.23 -2.16
CA TYR A 181 3.97 -7.57 -1.12
C TYR A 181 2.90 -8.49 -0.53
N ARG A 182 2.38 -9.43 -1.31
CA ARG A 182 1.44 -10.45 -0.83
C ARG A 182 2.05 -11.42 0.17
N SER A 183 3.31 -11.81 -0.03
CA SER A 183 3.98 -12.83 0.79
C SER A 183 4.78 -12.24 1.96
N ALA A 184 4.94 -10.92 2.00
CA ALA A 184 5.59 -10.24 3.11
C ALA A 184 4.84 -10.54 4.42
N TYR A 185 5.61 -10.71 5.51
CA TYR A 185 5.04 -10.82 6.85
C TYR A 185 4.25 -9.54 7.14
N CYS A 186 4.87 -8.38 6.97
CA CYS A 186 4.16 -7.11 6.92
C CYS A 186 4.93 -6.14 6.02
N THR A 187 4.25 -5.08 5.60
CA THR A 187 4.84 -3.98 4.87
C THR A 187 5.03 -2.79 5.80
N LEU A 188 6.23 -2.22 5.84
CA LEU A 188 6.45 -0.90 6.44
C LEU A 188 6.23 0.13 5.33
N ALA A 189 5.33 1.08 5.56
CA ALA A 189 5.13 2.21 4.68
C ALA A 189 5.79 3.44 5.34
N ALA A 190 6.85 3.94 4.71
CA ALA A 190 7.52 5.18 5.12
C ALA A 190 6.69 6.40 4.68
N THR A 191 5.46 6.50 5.20
CA THR A 191 4.42 7.38 4.69
C THR A 191 4.76 8.87 4.83
N SER A 192 5.45 9.25 5.91
CA SER A 192 5.94 10.62 6.14
C SER A 192 7.25 10.95 5.42
N ALA A 193 8.00 9.95 4.95
CA ALA A 193 9.29 10.17 4.29
C ALA A 193 9.09 10.69 2.87
N ILE A 194 9.61 11.88 2.59
CA ILE A 194 9.53 12.48 1.24
C ILE A 194 10.45 11.78 0.23
N ASP A 195 11.53 11.16 0.71
CA ASP A 195 12.51 10.39 -0.08
C ASP A 195 13.28 9.35 0.74
N SER A 196 14.22 8.65 0.10
CA SER A 196 15.08 7.65 0.74
C SER A 196 15.99 8.23 1.85
N ASN A 197 16.33 9.51 1.79
CA ASN A 197 17.30 10.12 2.72
C ASN A 197 16.65 10.77 3.95
N SER A 198 15.33 10.89 3.97
CA SER A 198 14.59 11.64 4.99
C SER A 198 14.50 10.92 6.33
N GLY A 199 14.39 9.59 6.33
CA GLY A 199 13.97 8.85 7.52
C GLY A 199 12.46 8.99 7.78
N PHE A 200 11.93 8.17 8.67
CA PHE A 200 10.51 8.17 9.07
C PHE A 200 10.29 7.86 10.56
N LEU A 201 11.33 7.52 11.33
CA LEU A 201 11.19 7.29 12.76
C LEU A 201 11.00 8.59 13.54
N GLU A 202 11.78 9.61 13.21
CA GLU A 202 11.67 10.93 13.84
C GLU A 202 10.34 11.60 13.50
N ARG A 203 9.73 12.25 14.50
CA ARG A 203 8.50 13.02 14.32
C ARG A 203 8.46 14.18 15.30
N THR A 204 7.83 15.27 14.88
CA THR A 204 7.51 16.38 15.78
C THR A 204 6.08 16.18 16.27
N ILE A 205 5.93 15.82 17.55
CA ILE A 205 4.62 15.66 18.19
C ILE A 205 4.27 16.98 18.87
N ASN A 206 3.13 17.58 18.53
CA ASN A 206 2.58 18.70 19.27
C ASN A 206 1.15 18.38 19.71
N SER A 207 1.03 17.59 20.77
CA SER A 207 -0.26 17.23 21.36
C SER A 207 -0.64 18.25 22.43
N GLU A 208 -1.61 19.11 22.13
CA GLU A 208 -2.23 19.96 23.14
C GLU A 208 -3.27 19.13 23.91
N TYR A 209 -3.20 19.13 25.23
CA TYR A 209 -4.20 18.45 26.06
C TYR A 209 -4.53 19.24 27.33
N ILE A 210 -5.74 19.02 27.82
CA ILE A 210 -6.21 19.49 29.13
C ILE A 210 -6.39 18.26 30.02
N CYS A 211 -5.85 18.30 31.24
CA CYS A 211 -6.09 17.28 32.25
C CYS A 211 -7.18 17.75 33.22
N VAL A 212 -8.23 16.95 33.37
CA VAL A 212 -9.28 17.10 34.37
C VAL A 212 -9.09 16.00 35.40
N GLN A 213 -9.04 16.37 36.68
CA GLN A 213 -8.88 15.43 37.78
C GLN A 213 -10.08 15.57 38.73
N ASP A 214 -10.65 14.44 39.15
CA ASP A 214 -11.70 14.43 40.17
C ASP A 214 -11.14 14.34 41.60
N ASP A 215 -12.00 14.53 42.59
CA ASP A 215 -11.63 14.49 44.02
C ASP A 215 -11.10 13.12 44.49
N SER A 216 -11.34 12.06 43.72
CA SER A 216 -10.81 10.71 43.97
C SER A 216 -9.41 10.48 43.40
N GLY A 217 -8.89 11.45 42.64
CA GLY A 217 -7.58 11.36 41.99
C GLY A 217 -7.61 10.75 40.59
N ARG A 218 -8.79 10.45 40.03
CA ARG A 218 -8.91 9.93 38.66
C ARG A 218 -8.70 11.06 37.66
N ARG A 219 -7.91 10.80 36.62
CA ARG A 219 -7.56 11.77 35.59
C ARG A 219 -8.22 11.42 34.26
N VAL A 220 -8.76 12.44 33.59
CA VAL A 220 -9.28 12.37 32.22
C VAL A 220 -8.62 13.47 31.43
N TYR A 221 -8.20 13.15 30.22
CA TYR A 221 -7.51 14.07 29.34
C TYR A 221 -8.41 14.42 28.16
N VAL A 222 -8.47 15.69 27.79
CA VAL A 222 -9.10 16.15 26.55
C VAL A 222 -7.98 16.59 25.63
N CYS A 223 -7.75 15.86 24.55
CA CYS A 223 -6.62 16.09 23.64
C CYS A 223 -7.11 16.63 22.30
N THR A 224 -6.35 17.52 21.67
CA THR A 224 -6.51 17.76 20.23
C THR A 224 -6.05 16.50 19.50
N ASN A 225 -6.88 16.02 18.55
CA ASN A 225 -6.47 14.94 17.67
C ASN A 225 -6.10 15.53 16.30
N PRO A 226 -4.82 15.89 16.06
CA PRO A 226 -4.40 16.35 14.74
C PRO A 226 -4.36 15.21 13.70
N ALA A 227 -4.42 13.96 14.16
CA ALA A 227 -4.08 12.83 13.34
C ALA A 227 -5.34 12.18 12.73
N ASP A 228 -5.42 12.28 11.40
CA ASP A 228 -6.48 11.72 10.57
C ASP A 228 -5.85 10.78 9.55
N PHE A 229 -6.35 9.54 9.45
CA PHE A 229 -5.80 8.55 8.52
C PHE A 229 -5.99 8.96 7.06
N ASP A 230 -7.10 9.64 6.73
CA ASP A 230 -7.32 10.10 5.37
C ASP A 230 -6.28 11.18 5.00
N THR A 231 -5.90 12.05 5.93
CA THR A 231 -4.83 13.05 5.73
C THR A 231 -3.43 12.45 5.78
N ASP A 232 -3.07 11.73 6.85
CA ASP A 232 -1.72 11.22 7.11
C ASP A 232 -1.33 10.05 6.20
N VAL A 233 -2.31 9.29 5.71
CA VAL A 233 -2.08 8.11 4.89
C VAL A 233 -2.66 8.28 3.49
N GLU A 234 -3.98 8.42 3.32
CA GLU A 234 -4.56 8.48 1.96
C GLU A 234 -4.05 9.68 1.15
N GLY A 235 -3.93 10.85 1.77
CA GLY A 235 -3.42 12.09 1.18
C GLY A 235 -1.90 12.20 1.12
N ALA A 236 -1.16 11.24 1.68
CA ALA A 236 0.30 11.31 1.73
C ALA A 236 0.95 11.16 0.35
N GLN A 237 2.10 11.81 0.17
CA GLN A 237 2.88 11.76 -1.07
C GLN A 237 3.19 10.33 -1.52
N LEU A 238 3.45 9.42 -0.57
CA LEU A 238 3.68 8.02 -0.87
C LEU A 238 2.48 7.39 -1.58
N ASN A 239 1.27 7.57 -1.04
CA ASN A 239 0.05 7.00 -1.62
C ASN A 239 -0.39 7.70 -2.92
N ALA A 240 0.11 8.91 -3.21
CA ALA A 240 -0.10 9.55 -4.51
C ALA A 240 0.61 8.84 -5.67
N ARG A 241 1.50 7.87 -5.42
CA ARG A 241 2.24 7.12 -6.46
C ARG A 241 1.45 5.91 -6.94
N ALA A 242 1.44 5.66 -8.25
CA ALA A 242 0.65 4.58 -8.84
C ALA A 242 1.15 3.19 -8.40
N TRP A 243 2.48 2.98 -8.34
CA TRP A 243 3.09 1.74 -7.85
C TRP A 243 2.65 1.39 -6.43
N VAL A 244 2.55 2.38 -5.54
CA VAL A 244 2.19 2.20 -4.12
C VAL A 244 0.76 1.67 -3.95
N MET A 245 -0.14 1.94 -4.90
CA MET A 245 -1.47 1.34 -4.86
C MET A 245 -1.37 -0.19 -4.82
N GLN A 246 -0.58 -0.79 -5.71
CA GLN A 246 -0.39 -2.24 -5.73
C GLN A 246 0.23 -2.74 -4.42
N GLU A 247 1.23 -2.03 -3.90
CA GLU A 247 1.94 -2.41 -2.66
C GLU A 247 0.96 -2.49 -1.48
N ARG A 248 0.09 -1.49 -1.33
CA ARG A 248 -0.88 -1.42 -0.23
C ARG A 248 -2.00 -2.44 -0.37
N PHE A 249 -2.63 -2.58 -1.55
CA PHE A 249 -3.73 -3.52 -1.77
C PHE A 249 -3.32 -4.99 -1.60
N LEU A 250 -2.07 -5.31 -1.90
CA LEU A 250 -1.58 -6.69 -1.84
C LEU A 250 -1.00 -7.05 -0.47
N SER A 251 -0.61 -6.05 0.31
CA SER A 251 -0.15 -6.24 1.68
C SER A 251 -1.29 -6.65 2.59
N SER A 252 -1.17 -7.80 3.25
CA SER A 252 -2.19 -8.25 4.22
C SER A 252 -2.18 -7.45 5.52
N ARG A 253 -1.04 -6.81 5.81
CA ARG A 253 -0.71 -6.09 7.03
C ARG A 253 0.27 -4.97 6.69
N THR A 254 -0.08 -3.74 7.00
CA THR A 254 0.78 -2.57 6.75
C THR A 254 0.94 -1.75 8.02
N ILE A 255 2.17 -1.34 8.32
CA ILE A 255 2.48 -0.37 9.37
C ILE A 255 2.87 0.93 8.66
N HIS A 256 2.02 1.95 8.77
CA HIS A 256 2.29 3.28 8.25
C HIS A 256 3.02 4.10 9.30
N PHE A 257 4.15 4.67 8.92
CA PHE A 257 4.83 5.71 9.67
C PHE A 257 4.37 7.06 9.13
N GLY A 258 3.26 7.57 9.65
CA GLY A 258 2.68 8.86 9.28
C GLY A 258 3.44 10.04 9.90
N ALA A 259 3.07 11.25 9.49
CA ALA A 259 3.74 12.46 9.96
C ALA A 259 3.43 12.75 11.44
N HIS A 260 2.20 12.44 11.87
CA HIS A 260 1.76 12.70 13.24
C HIS A 260 1.80 11.42 14.09
N GLN A 261 1.37 10.28 13.56
CA GLN A 261 1.43 9.00 14.28
C GLN A 261 1.65 7.76 13.41
N MET A 262 1.83 6.61 14.07
CA MET A 262 1.83 5.33 13.39
C MET A 262 0.41 4.78 13.22
N TYR A 263 0.19 4.05 12.13
CA TYR A 263 -1.07 3.37 11.86
C TYR A 263 -0.84 1.92 11.49
N TRP A 264 -1.60 1.03 12.12
CA TRP A 264 -1.74 -0.35 11.71
C TRP A 264 -2.92 -0.50 10.77
N GLU A 265 -2.71 -1.05 9.59
CA GLU A 265 -3.76 -1.38 8.64
C GLU A 265 -3.78 -2.91 8.40
N CYS A 266 -4.96 -3.52 8.52
CA CYS A 266 -5.16 -4.93 8.18
C CYS A 266 -6.61 -5.22 7.77
N GLY A 267 -6.90 -6.50 7.54
CA GLY A 267 -8.23 -6.97 7.11
C GLY A 267 -9.43 -6.64 8.00
N LYS A 268 -9.19 -6.12 9.21
CA LYS A 268 -10.23 -5.77 10.19
C LYS A 268 -10.38 -4.26 10.40
N GLY A 269 -9.59 -3.45 9.71
CA GLY A 269 -9.61 -2.00 9.86
C GLY A 269 -8.24 -1.40 10.15
N VAL A 270 -8.27 -0.14 10.57
CA VAL A 270 -7.08 0.65 10.92
C VAL A 270 -7.05 0.88 12.43
N CYS A 271 -5.89 0.71 13.05
CA CYS A 271 -5.66 1.02 14.44
C CYS A 271 -4.54 2.07 14.56
N TYR A 272 -4.81 3.12 15.29
CA TYR A 272 -3.92 4.25 15.49
C TYR A 272 -3.00 3.96 16.68
N GLU A 273 -1.85 4.63 16.73
CA GLU A 273 -0.91 4.55 17.84
C GLU A 273 -1.54 4.94 19.19
N ASP A 274 -2.46 5.88 19.15
CA ASP A 274 -3.27 6.33 20.29
C ASP A 274 -4.43 5.36 20.65
N LEU A 275 -4.43 4.15 20.09
CA LEU A 275 -5.46 3.10 20.25
C LEU A 275 -6.82 3.39 19.61
N THR A 276 -6.98 4.47 18.83
CA THR A 276 -8.21 4.66 18.03
C THR A 276 -8.36 3.49 17.05
N LEU A 277 -9.57 2.95 16.94
CA LEU A 277 -9.91 1.90 15.99
C LEU A 277 -10.91 2.42 14.97
N LEU A 278 -10.50 2.43 13.70
CA LEU A 278 -11.38 2.67 12.56
C LEU A 278 -11.80 1.34 11.94
N THR A 279 -13.06 0.97 12.13
CA THR A 279 -13.67 -0.17 11.44
C THR A 279 -14.38 0.31 10.17
N SER A 280 -13.89 -0.11 9.00
CA SER A 280 -14.56 0.20 7.73
C SER A 280 -15.68 -0.80 7.46
N SER A 281 -16.93 -0.41 7.74
CA SER A 281 -18.11 -1.23 7.42
C SER A 281 -18.82 -0.85 6.12
N ARG A 282 -18.43 0.25 5.45
CA ARG A 282 -19.22 0.81 4.32
C ARG A 282 -18.35 1.26 3.14
N GLY A 283 -18.94 1.17 1.94
CA GLY A 283 -18.39 1.71 0.69
C GLY A 283 -17.14 0.99 0.18
N ASN A 284 -16.38 1.67 -0.69
CA ASN A 284 -15.20 1.12 -1.36
C ASN A 284 -14.03 0.81 -0.40
N LYS A 285 -13.96 1.46 0.77
CA LYS A 285 -12.88 1.26 1.77
C LYS A 285 -12.82 -0.20 2.26
N ARG A 286 -13.96 -0.91 2.32
CA ARG A 286 -13.99 -2.33 2.74
C ARG A 286 -13.21 -3.26 1.80
N PHE A 287 -13.15 -2.94 0.51
CA PHE A 287 -12.43 -3.73 -0.48
C PHE A 287 -10.93 -3.47 -0.43
N LYS A 288 -10.51 -2.23 -0.12
CA LYS A 288 -9.09 -1.89 0.13
C LYS A 288 -8.54 -2.68 1.32
N LEU A 289 -9.37 -2.87 2.33
CA LEU A 289 -9.07 -3.64 3.53
C LEU A 289 -9.41 -5.12 3.37
N ASP A 290 -9.68 -5.63 2.18
CA ASP A 290 -9.84 -7.08 2.02
C ASP A 290 -8.48 -7.72 2.30
N PRO A 291 -8.31 -8.45 3.41
CA PRO A 291 -7.03 -9.07 3.67
C PRO A 291 -6.70 -9.96 2.48
N GLN A 292 -7.66 -10.73 1.97
CA GLN A 292 -7.49 -11.67 0.86
C GLN A 292 -7.88 -11.05 -0.48
N PHE A 293 -7.66 -9.73 -0.65
CA PHE A 293 -8.04 -9.00 -1.86
C PHE A 293 -7.80 -9.85 -3.10
N PRO A 294 -8.77 -10.03 -4.02
CA PRO A 294 -10.11 -9.44 -4.05
C PRO A 294 -11.26 -10.42 -3.71
N LEU A 295 -11.11 -11.29 -2.69
CA LEU A 295 -12.15 -12.23 -2.26
C LEU A 295 -13.52 -11.56 -2.03
N LEU A 296 -13.55 -10.36 -1.46
CA LEU A 296 -14.79 -9.62 -1.21
C LEU A 296 -15.49 -9.20 -2.51
N LEU A 297 -14.77 -8.98 -3.61
CA LEU A 297 -15.39 -8.68 -4.91
C LEU A 297 -16.20 -9.87 -5.41
N GLN A 298 -15.69 -11.08 -5.28
CA GLN A 298 -16.39 -12.30 -5.71
C GLN A 298 -17.74 -12.47 -4.98
N ARG A 299 -17.83 -12.01 -3.73
CA ARG A 299 -19.01 -12.18 -2.87
C ARG A 299 -19.98 -11.00 -2.90
N SER A 300 -19.62 -9.89 -3.55
CA SER A 300 -20.39 -8.64 -3.49
C SER A 300 -21.43 -8.47 -4.60
N GLY A 301 -21.49 -9.40 -5.56
CA GLY A 301 -22.34 -9.29 -6.75
C GLY A 301 -21.78 -8.31 -7.79
N ILE A 302 -22.38 -8.34 -8.99
CA ILE A 302 -21.80 -7.66 -10.17
C ILE A 302 -21.78 -6.12 -10.05
N GLY A 303 -22.85 -5.51 -9.56
CA GLY A 303 -22.98 -4.05 -9.47
C GLY A 303 -21.93 -3.40 -8.55
N PRO A 304 -21.84 -3.81 -7.26
CA PRO A 304 -20.81 -3.30 -6.35
C PRO A 304 -19.38 -3.59 -6.82
N THR A 305 -19.16 -4.73 -7.49
CA THR A 305 -17.85 -5.08 -8.06
C THR A 305 -17.47 -4.13 -9.18
N ILE A 306 -18.35 -3.89 -10.16
CA ILE A 306 -18.10 -2.94 -11.25
C ILE A 306 -17.85 -1.53 -10.70
N HIS A 307 -18.70 -1.08 -9.77
CA HIS A 307 -18.55 0.23 -9.15
C HIS A 307 -17.18 0.38 -8.46
N PHE A 308 -16.78 -0.61 -7.65
CA PHE A 308 -15.47 -0.58 -7.02
C PHE A 308 -14.33 -0.57 -8.05
N LEU A 309 -14.40 -1.41 -9.08
CA LEU A 309 -13.37 -1.47 -10.11
C LEU A 309 -13.24 -0.15 -10.87
N GLN A 310 -14.35 0.49 -11.23
CA GLN A 310 -14.31 1.81 -11.85
C GLN A 310 -13.65 2.83 -10.93
N SER A 311 -14.07 2.91 -9.65
CA SER A 311 -13.44 3.81 -8.67
C SER A 311 -11.95 3.52 -8.47
N LEU A 312 -11.55 2.25 -8.48
CA LEU A 312 -10.15 1.83 -8.36
C LEU A 312 -9.31 2.30 -9.55
N LEU A 313 -9.83 2.13 -10.77
CA LEU A 313 -9.15 2.52 -12.00
C LEU A 313 -9.10 4.05 -12.16
N GLU A 314 -10.15 4.77 -11.74
CA GLU A 314 -10.14 6.23 -11.65
C GLU A 314 -9.11 6.74 -10.64
N ASP A 315 -9.08 6.20 -9.41
CA ASP A 315 -8.07 6.53 -8.41
C ASP A 315 -6.66 6.26 -8.96
N TYR A 316 -6.42 5.07 -9.51
CA TYR A 316 -5.15 4.72 -10.13
C TYR A 316 -4.73 5.69 -11.23
N SER A 317 -5.67 6.08 -12.09
CA SER A 317 -5.40 6.98 -13.24
C SER A 317 -4.92 8.37 -12.81
N ASN A 318 -5.29 8.82 -11.60
CA ASN A 318 -4.91 10.12 -11.06
C ASN A 318 -3.57 10.07 -10.29
N ARG A 319 -3.00 8.88 -10.07
CA ARG A 319 -1.74 8.72 -9.34
C ARG A 319 -0.53 9.00 -10.22
N GLY A 320 0.53 9.51 -9.58
CA GLY A 320 1.78 9.86 -10.22
C GLY A 320 2.62 8.65 -10.63
N LEU A 321 3.19 8.75 -11.83
CA LEU A 321 4.21 7.85 -12.36
C LEU A 321 5.43 8.68 -12.79
N SER A 322 6.63 8.21 -12.46
CA SER A 322 7.86 8.86 -12.93
C SER A 322 8.09 8.65 -14.43
N ILE A 323 7.67 7.48 -14.94
CA ILE A 323 7.74 7.13 -16.35
C ILE A 323 6.30 6.83 -16.83
N PRO A 324 5.70 7.66 -17.70
CA PRO A 324 4.32 7.45 -18.15
C PRO A 324 4.07 6.08 -18.80
N THR A 325 5.07 5.50 -19.46
CA THR A 325 4.95 4.18 -20.10
C THR A 325 4.85 3.01 -19.11
N ASP A 326 5.18 3.22 -17.83
CA ASP A 326 4.98 2.21 -16.77
C ASP A 326 3.50 2.04 -16.39
N ARG A 327 2.61 2.89 -16.91
CA ARG A 327 1.19 2.94 -16.54
C ARG A 327 0.45 1.61 -16.67
N ALA A 328 0.77 0.79 -17.67
CA ALA A 328 0.19 -0.54 -17.79
C ALA A 328 0.88 -1.57 -16.87
N VAL A 329 2.20 -1.47 -16.72
CA VAL A 329 3.00 -2.43 -15.94
C VAL A 329 2.68 -2.31 -14.44
N ALA A 330 2.52 -1.08 -13.94
CA ALA A 330 2.23 -0.81 -12.54
C ALA A 330 0.82 -1.26 -12.09
N LEU A 331 -0.12 -1.48 -13.02
CA LEU A 331 -1.43 -2.07 -12.71
C LEU A 331 -1.48 -3.58 -12.96
N ALA A 332 -0.61 -4.12 -13.82
CA ALA A 332 -0.74 -5.46 -14.39
C ALA A 332 -0.89 -6.57 -13.34
N GLY A 333 -0.16 -6.50 -12.21
CA GLY A 333 -0.30 -7.48 -11.13
C GLY A 333 -1.67 -7.43 -10.46
N LEU A 334 -2.16 -6.22 -10.15
CA LEU A 334 -3.48 -6.04 -9.55
C LEU A 334 -4.59 -6.48 -10.52
N GLU A 335 -4.45 -6.16 -11.81
CA GLU A 335 -5.37 -6.56 -12.88
C GLU A 335 -5.43 -8.08 -13.04
N ALA A 336 -4.29 -8.75 -13.15
CA ALA A 336 -4.21 -10.21 -13.29
C ALA A 336 -4.86 -10.92 -12.09
N ARG A 337 -4.66 -10.38 -10.89
CA ARG A 337 -5.23 -10.91 -9.66
C ARG A 337 -6.76 -10.78 -9.63
N ILE A 338 -7.29 -9.61 -9.98
CA ILE A 338 -8.73 -9.36 -10.09
C ILE A 338 -9.34 -10.29 -11.15
N ALA A 339 -8.72 -10.38 -12.33
CA ALA A 339 -9.19 -11.21 -13.41
C ALA A 339 -9.25 -12.70 -13.03
N THR A 340 -8.21 -13.21 -12.35
CA THR A 340 -8.17 -14.58 -11.84
C THR A 340 -9.31 -14.84 -10.85
N ALA A 341 -9.53 -13.92 -9.91
CA ALA A 341 -10.59 -14.06 -8.93
C ALA A 341 -11.99 -13.99 -9.57
N LEU A 342 -12.22 -13.08 -10.52
CA LEU A 342 -13.51 -12.93 -11.19
C LEU A 342 -13.71 -13.92 -12.34
N GLN A 343 -12.77 -14.85 -12.56
CA GLN A 343 -12.81 -15.86 -13.61
C GLN A 343 -12.97 -15.25 -15.03
N CYS A 344 -12.34 -14.10 -15.26
CA CYS A 344 -12.33 -13.45 -16.57
C CYS A 344 -11.62 -14.33 -17.59
N ARG A 345 -12.18 -14.49 -18.79
CA ARG A 345 -11.52 -15.24 -19.88
C ARG A 345 -10.44 -14.39 -20.55
N SER A 346 -10.63 -13.08 -20.56
CA SER A 346 -9.68 -12.10 -21.08
C SER A 346 -9.70 -10.82 -20.25
N TYR A 347 -8.53 -10.21 -20.12
CA TYR A 347 -8.32 -8.96 -19.40
C TYR A 347 -7.07 -8.29 -19.94
N GLY A 348 -6.92 -7.00 -19.65
CA GLY A 348 -5.71 -6.26 -19.98
C GLY A 348 -5.98 -4.79 -20.23
N TYR A 349 -4.98 -3.98 -19.91
CA TYR A 349 -5.00 -2.54 -20.16
C TYR A 349 -6.14 -1.79 -19.46
N GLY A 350 -6.49 -2.23 -18.25
CA GLY A 350 -7.52 -1.61 -17.41
C GLY A 350 -8.94 -2.01 -17.79
N ALA A 351 -9.11 -3.19 -18.41
CA ALA A 351 -10.40 -3.69 -18.86
C ALA A 351 -10.54 -5.20 -18.62
N PHE A 352 -11.76 -5.65 -18.33
CA PHE A 352 -12.11 -7.03 -18.03
C PHE A 352 -13.25 -7.49 -18.93
N ASP A 353 -13.19 -8.72 -19.45
CA ASP A 353 -14.16 -9.20 -20.44
C ASP A 353 -15.61 -9.24 -19.93
N PHE A 354 -15.84 -9.55 -18.66
CA PHE A 354 -17.18 -9.64 -18.07
C PHE A 354 -17.94 -8.30 -18.02
N CYS A 355 -17.26 -7.16 -18.17
CA CYS A 355 -17.86 -5.83 -18.17
C CYS A 355 -17.23 -4.88 -19.20
N LEU A 356 -16.76 -5.44 -20.33
CA LEU A 356 -15.98 -4.71 -21.32
C LEU A 356 -16.71 -3.46 -21.84
N HIS A 357 -18.01 -3.57 -22.14
CA HIS A 357 -18.84 -2.44 -22.59
C HIS A 357 -18.77 -1.25 -21.63
N ARG A 358 -18.77 -1.50 -20.31
CA ARG A 358 -18.65 -0.45 -19.29
C ARG A 358 -17.21 0.04 -19.09
N ASN A 359 -16.22 -0.83 -19.25
CA ASN A 359 -14.81 -0.42 -19.18
C ASN A 359 -14.38 0.49 -20.35
N LEU A 360 -15.15 0.54 -21.44
CA LEU A 360 -14.90 1.44 -22.57
C LEU A 360 -15.57 2.81 -22.42
N LEU A 361 -16.46 3.00 -21.45
CA LEU A 361 -17.21 4.25 -21.22
C LEU A 361 -16.43 5.21 -20.29
N TRP A 362 -15.19 5.50 -20.64
CA TRP A 362 -14.34 6.44 -19.90
C TRP A 362 -14.16 7.74 -20.68
N GLN A 363 -13.90 8.82 -19.95
CA GLN A 363 -13.51 10.12 -20.47
C GLN A 363 -12.28 10.65 -19.73
N ARG A 364 -11.43 11.42 -20.42
CA ARG A 364 -10.32 12.12 -19.78
C ARG A 364 -10.85 13.21 -18.85
N THR A 365 -10.32 13.29 -17.64
CA THR A 365 -10.65 14.40 -16.72
C THR A 365 -9.99 15.70 -17.14
N ASP A 366 -8.83 15.61 -17.79
CA ASP A 366 -8.14 16.73 -18.42
C ASP A 366 -8.01 16.49 -19.94
N PRO A 367 -8.81 17.19 -20.77
CA PRO A 367 -8.75 17.06 -22.22
C PRO A 367 -7.42 17.46 -22.86
N GLN A 368 -6.58 18.25 -22.16
CA GLN A 368 -5.28 18.71 -22.66
C GLN A 368 -4.20 17.62 -22.57
N LYS A 369 -4.43 16.56 -21.80
CA LYS A 369 -3.48 15.47 -21.67
C LYS A 369 -3.35 14.65 -22.95
N GLU A 370 -2.11 14.48 -23.37
CA GLU A 370 -1.77 13.84 -24.64
C GLU A 370 -1.62 12.32 -24.53
N ARG A 371 -1.46 11.69 -25.69
CA ARG A 371 -1.19 10.27 -25.82
C ARG A 371 0.23 9.96 -25.36
N ILE A 372 0.39 8.93 -24.54
CA ILE A 372 1.70 8.45 -24.10
C ILE A 372 2.44 7.85 -25.29
N GLN A 373 3.71 8.25 -25.47
CA GLN A 373 4.60 7.70 -26.49
C GLN A 373 5.24 6.41 -25.98
N TYR A 374 4.71 5.28 -26.44
CA TYR A 374 5.25 3.95 -26.14
C TYR A 374 6.34 3.56 -27.17
N GLU A 375 7.34 2.82 -26.71
CA GLU A 375 8.30 2.15 -27.60
C GLU A 375 7.60 1.09 -28.46
N THR A 376 8.15 0.86 -29.66
CA THR A 376 7.61 -0.14 -30.60
C THR A 376 7.55 -1.54 -29.96
N GLY A 377 6.40 -2.20 -30.04
CA GLY A 377 6.13 -3.51 -29.42
C GLY A 377 5.66 -3.45 -27.96
N LYS A 378 5.66 -2.27 -27.33
CA LYS A 378 5.13 -2.04 -25.97
C LYS A 378 3.86 -1.20 -25.96
N GLU A 379 3.23 -1.01 -27.12
CA GLU A 379 2.08 -0.11 -27.27
C GLU A 379 0.86 -0.61 -26.51
N VAL A 380 0.17 0.33 -25.87
CA VAL A 380 -1.16 0.09 -25.32
C VAL A 380 -2.22 0.29 -26.42
N PRO A 381 -3.30 -0.51 -26.44
CA PRO A 381 -4.38 -0.35 -27.40
C PRO A 381 -5.01 1.06 -27.33
N SER A 382 -5.37 1.64 -28.47
CA SER A 382 -5.89 3.02 -28.55
C SER A 382 -7.23 3.24 -27.84
N TRP A 383 -8.02 2.19 -27.65
CA TRP A 383 -9.29 2.23 -26.93
C TRP A 383 -9.12 2.21 -25.40
N SER A 384 -7.94 1.84 -24.90
CA SER A 384 -7.65 1.85 -23.47
C SER A 384 -7.27 3.26 -23.03
N TRP A 385 -7.78 3.68 -21.88
CA TRP A 385 -7.38 4.93 -21.23
C TRP A 385 -5.90 4.95 -20.86
N MET A 386 -5.25 3.79 -20.72
CA MET A 386 -3.81 3.71 -20.46
C MET A 386 -2.98 4.24 -21.63
N ALA A 387 -3.55 4.47 -22.81
CA ALA A 387 -2.87 5.10 -23.93
C ALA A 387 -2.63 6.61 -23.69
N TYR A 388 -3.26 7.23 -22.69
CA TYR A 388 -3.21 8.68 -22.44
C TYR A 388 -2.68 9.01 -21.06
N GLU A 389 -2.14 10.21 -20.90
CA GLU A 389 -1.80 10.76 -19.59
C GLU A 389 -3.03 11.26 -18.81
N GLY A 390 -2.85 11.50 -17.51
CA GLY A 390 -3.86 12.11 -16.66
C GLY A 390 -4.94 11.15 -16.18
N GLY A 391 -5.89 11.72 -15.42
CA GLY A 391 -6.99 10.98 -14.83
C GLY A 391 -8.09 10.64 -15.83
N ILE A 392 -8.90 9.66 -15.45
CA ILE A 392 -10.15 9.33 -16.12
C ILE A 392 -11.33 9.42 -15.19
N ARG A 393 -12.52 9.47 -15.80
CA ARG A 393 -13.81 9.24 -15.16
C ARG A 393 -14.62 8.30 -16.02
N PHE A 394 -15.24 7.29 -15.44
CA PHE A 394 -16.24 6.45 -16.09
C PHE A 394 -17.61 7.13 -16.04
N ILE A 395 -18.45 6.83 -17.03
CA ILE A 395 -19.85 7.23 -16.99
C ILE A 395 -20.54 6.44 -15.88
N GLY A 396 -21.11 7.16 -14.91
CA GLY A 396 -21.71 6.58 -13.71
C GLY A 396 -23.04 5.87 -13.96
N PHE A 397 -23.48 5.08 -12.99
CA PHE A 397 -24.78 4.38 -13.05
C PHE A 397 -25.97 5.34 -13.14
N GLU A 398 -25.88 6.51 -12.50
CA GLU A 398 -26.89 7.57 -12.54
C GLU A 398 -27.10 8.10 -13.98
N GLU A 399 -26.04 8.07 -14.78
CA GLU A 399 -26.06 8.52 -16.17
C GLU A 399 -26.47 7.38 -17.13
N LEU A 400 -26.09 6.12 -16.84
CA LEU A 400 -26.37 4.93 -17.67
C LEU A 400 -26.69 3.65 -16.83
N PRO A 401 -27.98 3.32 -16.63
CA PRO A 401 -28.42 2.14 -15.86
C PRO A 401 -27.93 0.78 -16.41
N TYR A 402 -27.89 -0.25 -15.53
CA TYR A 402 -27.39 -1.61 -15.82
C TYR A 402 -28.16 -2.29 -16.97
N ASP A 403 -29.48 -2.31 -16.86
CA ASP A 403 -30.42 -2.97 -17.78
C ASP A 403 -30.39 -2.45 -19.23
N GLN A 404 -29.98 -1.20 -19.44
CA GLN A 404 -29.92 -0.60 -20.77
C GLN A 404 -28.67 -1.01 -21.57
N LEU A 405 -27.53 -1.21 -20.88
CA LEU A 405 -26.23 -1.47 -21.50
C LEU A 405 -25.89 -2.97 -21.57
N ASP A 406 -26.45 -3.78 -20.67
CA ASP A 406 -26.18 -5.22 -20.61
C ASP A 406 -26.84 -6.00 -21.78
N LYS A 407 -27.60 -5.31 -22.65
CA LYS A 407 -28.06 -5.83 -23.95
C LYS A 407 -26.92 -5.93 -25.00
N PHE A 408 -25.76 -5.32 -24.74
CA PHE A 408 -24.56 -5.36 -25.58
C PHE A 408 -23.51 -6.38 -25.10
N ASN A 409 -23.94 -7.47 -24.46
CA ASN A 409 -23.09 -8.49 -23.85
C ASN A 409 -22.18 -9.36 -24.77
N PRO A 410 -22.24 -9.36 -26.12
CA PRO A 410 -21.35 -10.22 -26.92
C PRO A 410 -19.98 -9.59 -27.24
N LEU A 411 -19.51 -8.58 -26.49
CA LEU A 411 -18.17 -8.01 -26.72
C LEU A 411 -17.08 -8.98 -26.22
N ILE A 412 -16.12 -9.32 -27.09
CA ILE A 412 -15.02 -10.24 -26.78
C ILE A 412 -13.69 -9.60 -27.19
N PHE A 413 -12.64 -9.80 -26.38
CA PHE A 413 -11.27 -9.46 -26.74
C PHE A 413 -10.75 -10.37 -27.85
N TYR A 414 -10.21 -9.79 -28.94
CA TYR A 414 -9.55 -10.57 -30.00
C TYR A 414 -8.09 -10.14 -30.14
N GLN A 415 -7.19 -10.82 -29.44
CA GLN A 415 -5.76 -10.57 -29.59
C GLN A 415 -5.25 -11.47 -30.72
N ARG A 416 -5.17 -10.95 -31.95
CA ARG A 416 -4.50 -11.65 -33.06
C ARG A 416 -3.04 -11.22 -33.09
N ASP A 417 -2.14 -12.17 -33.34
CA ASP A 417 -0.69 -11.94 -33.36
C ASP A 417 -0.31 -10.61 -34.03
N GLN A 418 0.36 -9.75 -33.25
CA GLN A 418 0.83 -8.39 -33.57
C GLN A 418 -0.20 -7.25 -33.66
N GLU A 419 -1.51 -7.52 -33.70
CA GLU A 419 -2.54 -6.46 -33.70
C GLU A 419 -3.45 -6.56 -32.46
N LYS A 420 -3.27 -5.66 -31.50
CA LYS A 420 -4.11 -5.55 -30.29
C LYS A 420 -5.44 -4.87 -30.61
N VAL A 421 -6.32 -5.55 -31.35
CA VAL A 421 -7.63 -5.02 -31.77
C VAL A 421 -8.72 -5.47 -30.82
N ALA A 422 -9.56 -4.55 -30.34
CA ALA A 422 -10.85 -4.94 -29.77
C ALA A 422 -11.83 -5.08 -30.93
N LEU A 423 -12.27 -6.30 -31.24
CA LEU A 423 -13.28 -6.53 -32.27
C LEU A 423 -14.67 -6.49 -31.62
N LEU A 424 -15.49 -5.54 -32.07
CA LEU A 424 -16.93 -5.54 -31.82
C LEU A 424 -17.57 -6.62 -32.70
N THR A 425 -17.70 -7.83 -32.17
CA THR A 425 -18.50 -8.88 -32.81
C THR A 425 -19.92 -8.84 -32.29
N LYS A 426 -20.89 -8.92 -33.21
CA LYS A 426 -22.33 -8.93 -32.92
C LYS A 426 -22.82 -10.32 -32.54
#